data_AF-A0A966BXJ2-F1
#
_entry.id   AF-A0A966BXJ2-F1
#
_cell.length_a   1.000
_cell.length_b   1.000
_cell.length_c   1.000
_cell.angle_alpha   90.00
_cell.angle_beta   90.00
_cell.angle_gamma   90.00
#
_symmetry.space_group_name_H-M   'P 1'
#
loop_
_entity.id
_entity.type
_entity.pdbx_description
1 polymer ?
#
loop_
_entity_poly.entity_id
_entity_poly.type
_entity_poly.pdbx_seq_one_letter_code
_entity_poly.pdbx_strand_id
1 'polypeptide(L)'
;MGHYWKVNNLTKDTLLKLALGGVFVLIISTSPYFLHQIAKSYFKEKSKKAIYVRARKLRELEKKKIVSFKELGDGKIRIELTHKGKLLVREYNFDNLKLNKPKTWDKKWRIIIYDIPDYHKKARDAFRFKIKQLGLYPLQKSVWVSPYDCLPEIEFLCAVFDIDINSHVYQLTTTQIPKEREIRKWFYL
;
A
#
# COMPACT_ATOMS: atom_id res chain seq x y z
N MET A 1 -8.06 -18.21 -15.52
CA MET A 1 -8.01 -17.28 -16.66
C MET A 1 -7.53 -15.94 -16.15
N GLY A 2 -6.25 -15.64 -16.38
CA GLY A 2 -5.60 -14.41 -15.90
C GLY A 2 -5.80 -13.29 -16.91
N HIS A 3 -6.47 -12.22 -16.49
CA HIS A 3 -6.45 -10.98 -17.24
C HIS A 3 -5.26 -10.13 -16.79
N TYR A 4 -4.23 -10.19 -17.62
CA TYR A 4 -3.12 -9.25 -17.67
C TYR A 4 -3.63 -7.80 -17.71
N TRP A 5 -3.43 -7.05 -16.64
CA TRP A 5 -3.49 -5.60 -16.72
C TRP A 5 -2.05 -5.09 -16.85
N LYS A 6 -1.67 -4.70 -18.08
CA LYS A 6 -0.58 -3.75 -18.30
C LYS A 6 -0.90 -2.52 -17.44
N VAL A 7 -0.21 -2.39 -16.31
CA VAL A 7 -0.28 -1.21 -15.46
C VAL A 7 0.27 -0.05 -16.28
N ASN A 8 -0.64 0.75 -16.85
CA ASN A 8 -0.26 1.98 -17.52
C ASN A 8 0.37 2.89 -16.45
N ASN A 9 1.67 3.23 -16.58
CA ASN A 9 2.47 3.98 -15.60
C ASN A 9 1.74 5.22 -15.05
N LEU A 10 0.90 5.86 -15.86
CA LEU A 10 0.08 7.01 -15.48
C LEU A 10 -0.96 6.70 -14.39
N THR A 11 -1.58 5.52 -14.43
CA THR A 11 -2.60 5.10 -13.46
C THR A 11 -1.99 4.89 -12.09
N LYS A 12 -0.88 4.13 -12.03
CA LYS A 12 -0.09 3.91 -10.81
C LYS A 12 0.41 5.24 -10.23
N ASP A 13 1.02 6.08 -11.06
CA ASP A 13 1.51 7.41 -10.65
C ASP A 13 0.39 8.31 -10.09
N THR A 14 -0.76 8.39 -10.77
CA THR A 14 -1.92 9.17 -10.31
C THR A 14 -2.41 8.70 -8.95
N LEU A 15 -2.56 7.39 -8.77
CA LEU A 15 -3.14 6.82 -7.54
C LEU A 15 -2.18 6.91 -6.36
N LEU A 16 -0.87 6.69 -6.57
CA LEU A 16 0.14 6.85 -5.52
C LEU A 16 0.25 8.31 -5.04
N LYS A 17 0.23 9.28 -5.97
CA LYS A 17 0.25 10.71 -5.60
C LYS A 17 -0.98 11.12 -4.80
N LEU A 18 -2.17 10.66 -5.20
CA LEU A 18 -3.40 10.88 -4.43
C LEU A 18 -3.33 10.22 -3.06
N ALA A 19 -2.74 9.03 -2.94
CA ALA A 19 -2.59 8.33 -1.67
C ALA A 19 -1.65 9.03 -0.70
N LEU A 20 -0.48 9.49 -1.18
CA LEU A 20 0.49 10.25 -0.39
C LEU A 20 -0.10 11.56 0.16
N GLY A 21 -1.06 12.10 -0.58
CA GLY A 21 -1.67 13.35 -0.22
C GLY A 21 -2.91 13.27 0.67
N GLY A 22 -3.63 12.14 0.68
CA GLY A 22 -4.84 11.96 1.49
C GLY A 22 -6.10 12.60 0.89
N VAL A 23 -6.97 13.15 1.76
CA VAL A 23 -8.20 13.86 1.35
C VAL A 23 -7.86 15.33 1.12
N PHE A 24 -8.18 15.85 -0.05
CA PHE A 24 -7.93 17.26 -0.39
C PHE A 24 -9.22 18.01 -0.64
N VAL A 25 -9.28 19.25 -0.15
CA VAL A 25 -10.25 20.26 -0.56
C VAL A 25 -9.51 21.26 -1.43
N LEU A 26 -9.80 21.26 -2.73
CA LEU A 26 -9.24 22.22 -3.66
C LEU A 26 -10.28 23.28 -3.97
N ILE A 27 -9.87 24.55 -3.92
CA ILE A 27 -10.67 25.66 -4.46
C ILE A 27 -10.53 25.56 -5.99
N ILE A 28 -11.58 25.07 -6.64
CA ILE A 28 -11.66 24.89 -8.08
C ILE A 28 -13.04 25.38 -8.48
N SER A 29 -13.10 26.43 -9.29
CA SER A 29 -14.38 26.84 -9.87
C SER A 29 -15.05 25.61 -10.49
N THR A 30 -16.36 25.47 -10.30
CA THR A 30 -17.19 24.32 -10.69
C THR A 30 -17.40 24.27 -12.21
N SER A 31 -16.31 24.47 -12.96
CA SER A 31 -16.28 24.48 -14.40
C SER A 31 -16.24 23.05 -14.95
N PRO A 32 -16.75 22.82 -16.17
CA PRO A 32 -16.63 21.55 -16.88
C PRO A 32 -15.18 21.03 -17.03
N TYR A 33 -14.18 21.90 -16.79
CA TYR A 33 -12.75 21.68 -16.96
C TYR A 33 -11.98 21.51 -15.64
N PHE A 34 -12.64 21.40 -14.48
CA PHE A 34 -12.00 21.32 -13.16
C PHE A 34 -10.88 20.24 -13.06
N LEU A 35 -11.02 19.12 -13.77
CA LEU A 35 -9.99 18.07 -13.85
C LEU A 35 -8.68 18.54 -14.51
N HIS A 36 -8.74 19.47 -15.47
CA HIS A 36 -7.54 20.08 -16.06
C HIS A 36 -6.83 20.98 -15.05
N GLN A 37 -7.60 21.68 -14.21
CA GLN A 37 -7.04 22.48 -13.13
C GLN A 37 -6.37 21.60 -12.08
N ILE A 38 -6.98 20.47 -11.70
CA ILE A 38 -6.36 19.47 -10.81
C ILE A 38 -5.06 18.93 -11.42
N ALA A 39 -5.09 18.57 -12.71
CA ALA A 39 -3.88 18.11 -13.41
C ALA A 39 -2.76 19.17 -13.38
N LYS A 40 -3.11 20.45 -13.58
CA LYS A 40 -2.15 21.55 -13.59
C LYS A 40 -1.63 21.92 -12.20
N SER A 41 -2.51 22.10 -11.21
CA SER A 41 -2.16 22.66 -9.89
C SER A 41 -1.68 21.58 -8.92
N TYR A 42 -2.37 20.45 -8.84
CA TYR A 42 -2.06 19.37 -7.89
C TYR A 42 -1.00 18.43 -8.46
N PHE A 43 -1.19 17.93 -9.68
CA PHE A 43 -0.21 17.03 -10.32
C PHE A 43 0.98 17.76 -10.96
N LYS A 44 0.95 19.11 -10.98
CA LYS A 44 2.02 19.98 -11.52
C LYS A 44 2.37 19.68 -12.98
N GLU A 45 1.39 19.25 -13.78
CA GLU A 45 1.59 18.97 -15.20
C GLU A 45 1.90 20.27 -15.97
N LYS A 46 3.01 20.26 -16.73
CA LYS A 46 3.54 21.48 -17.37
C LYS A 46 3.08 21.68 -18.81
N SER A 47 2.81 20.60 -19.55
CA SER A 47 2.43 20.69 -20.97
C SER A 47 0.92 20.51 -21.17
N LYS A 48 0.35 21.17 -22.19
CA LYS A 48 -1.07 21.01 -22.57
C LYS A 48 -1.44 19.53 -22.76
N LYS A 49 -0.56 18.76 -23.42
CA LYS A 49 -0.73 17.32 -23.64
C LYS A 49 -0.79 16.54 -22.32
N ALA A 50 0.13 16.80 -21.39
CA ALA A 50 0.17 16.09 -20.12
C ALA A 50 -1.03 16.42 -19.22
N ILE A 51 -1.45 17.69 -19.19
CA ILE A 51 -2.67 18.13 -18.50
C ILE A 51 -3.89 17.37 -19.02
N TYR A 52 -4.06 17.32 -20.35
CA TYR A 52 -5.19 16.61 -20.97
C TYR A 52 -5.18 15.12 -20.65
N VAL A 53 -4.01 14.47 -20.78
CA VAL A 53 -3.84 13.04 -20.48
C VAL A 53 -4.17 12.72 -19.03
N ARG A 54 -3.71 13.54 -18.08
CA ARG A 54 -3.99 13.39 -16.65
C ARG A 54 -5.46 13.65 -16.33
N ALA A 55 -6.06 14.69 -16.89
CA ALA A 55 -7.49 15.00 -16.71
C ALA A 55 -8.38 13.87 -17.23
N ARG A 56 -8.07 13.32 -18.41
CA ARG A 56 -8.76 12.15 -18.96
C ARG A 56 -8.63 10.92 -18.05
N LYS A 57 -7.44 10.69 -17.49
CA LYS A 57 -7.21 9.60 -16.53
C LYS A 57 -8.02 9.78 -15.25
N LEU A 58 -8.07 10.98 -14.68
CA LEU A 58 -8.89 11.25 -13.49
C LEU A 58 -10.37 10.97 -13.75
N ARG A 59 -10.91 11.38 -14.91
CA ARG A 59 -12.28 11.08 -15.33
C ARG A 59 -12.53 9.58 -15.51
N GLU A 60 -11.55 8.83 -16.02
CA GLU A 60 -11.63 7.37 -16.11
C GLU A 60 -11.69 6.72 -14.72
N LEU A 61 -10.85 7.16 -13.79
CA LEU A 61 -10.79 6.63 -12.42
C LEU A 61 -12.05 6.96 -11.62
N GLU A 62 -12.64 8.14 -11.85
CA GLU A 62 -13.95 8.52 -11.33
C GLU A 62 -15.05 7.58 -11.84
N LYS A 63 -15.15 7.40 -13.16
CA LYS A 63 -16.13 6.49 -13.78
C LYS A 63 -16.01 5.05 -13.26
N LYS A 64 -14.79 4.59 -12.95
CA LYS A 64 -14.51 3.27 -12.39
C LYS A 64 -14.76 3.16 -10.87
N LYS A 65 -15.21 4.25 -10.24
CA LYS A 65 -15.40 4.38 -8.78
C LYS A 65 -14.12 4.07 -8.00
N ILE A 66 -12.97 4.51 -8.53
CA ILE A 66 -11.65 4.38 -7.88
C ILE A 66 -11.33 5.67 -7.11
N VAL A 67 -11.61 6.82 -7.72
CA VAL A 67 -11.50 8.15 -7.12
C VAL A 67 -12.91 8.76 -7.03
N SER A 68 -13.18 9.53 -5.98
CA SER A 68 -14.42 10.29 -5.81
C SER A 68 -14.12 11.78 -5.84
N PHE A 69 -14.95 12.54 -6.56
CA PHE A 69 -14.97 13.99 -6.56
C PHE A 69 -16.31 14.44 -5.99
N LYS A 70 -16.30 15.19 -4.88
CA LYS A 70 -17.52 15.72 -4.24
C LYS A 70 -17.44 17.23 -4.17
N GLU A 71 -18.45 17.91 -4.69
CA GLU A 71 -18.58 19.36 -4.53
C GLU A 71 -18.99 19.67 -3.09
N LEU A 72 -18.30 20.62 -2.46
CA LEU A 72 -18.53 21.04 -1.07
C LEU A 72 -19.22 22.41 -0.96
N GLY A 73 -19.58 23.03 -2.09
CA GLY A 73 -20.02 24.44 -2.14
C GLY A 73 -18.84 25.41 -2.29
N ASP A 74 -19.13 26.68 -2.58
CA ASP A 74 -18.15 27.77 -2.76
C ASP A 74 -17.03 27.51 -3.76
N GLY A 75 -17.31 26.71 -4.81
CA GLY A 75 -16.29 26.30 -5.76
C GLY A 75 -15.19 25.45 -5.11
N LYS A 76 -15.53 24.62 -4.11
CA LYS A 76 -14.60 23.66 -3.50
C LYS A 76 -14.95 22.25 -3.92
N ILE A 77 -13.92 21.47 -4.26
CA ILE A 77 -14.06 20.06 -4.61
C ILE A 77 -13.20 19.24 -3.65
N ARG A 78 -13.83 18.25 -3.03
CA ARG A 78 -13.16 17.21 -2.26
C ARG A 78 -12.78 16.05 -3.17
N ILE A 79 -11.49 15.70 -3.14
CA ILE A 79 -10.95 14.54 -3.84
C ILE A 79 -10.56 13.49 -2.81
N GLU A 80 -11.02 12.25 -3.02
CA GLU A 80 -10.67 11.14 -2.14
C GLU A 80 -10.55 9.82 -2.91
N LEU A 81 -9.63 8.95 -2.46
CA LEU A 81 -9.63 7.56 -2.88
C LEU A 81 -10.82 6.84 -2.22
N THR A 82 -11.61 6.18 -3.05
CA THR A 82 -12.66 5.27 -2.57
C THR A 82 -12.03 4.05 -1.89
N HIS A 83 -12.83 3.20 -1.24
CA HIS A 83 -12.34 1.92 -0.71
C HIS A 83 -11.63 1.09 -1.80
N LYS A 84 -12.24 0.97 -2.99
CA LYS A 84 -11.65 0.31 -4.17
C LYS A 84 -10.32 0.95 -4.60
N GLY A 85 -10.24 2.28 -4.59
CA GLY A 85 -9.01 3.00 -4.91
C GLY A 85 -7.90 2.81 -3.89
N LYS A 86 -8.24 2.75 -2.61
CA LYS A 86 -7.29 2.42 -1.54
C LYS A 86 -6.74 1.00 -1.71
N LEU A 87 -7.60 0.02 -2.00
CA LEU A 87 -7.17 -1.35 -2.30
C LEU A 87 -6.23 -1.41 -3.52
N LEU A 88 -6.57 -0.69 -4.60
CA LEU A 88 -5.73 -0.65 -5.80
C LEU A 88 -4.37 0.04 -5.56
N VAL A 89 -4.34 1.10 -4.73
CA VAL A 89 -3.08 1.72 -4.28
C VAL A 89 -2.25 0.72 -3.47
N ARG A 90 -2.90 -0.06 -2.59
CA ARG A 90 -2.24 -1.12 -1.85
C ARG A 90 -1.66 -2.15 -2.83
N GLU A 91 -2.40 -2.63 -3.81
CA GLU A 91 -1.85 -3.50 -4.88
C GLU A 91 -0.66 -2.87 -5.63
N TYR A 92 -0.67 -1.56 -5.91
CA TYR A 92 0.48 -0.91 -6.56
C TYR A 92 1.72 -0.76 -5.69
N ASN A 93 1.53 -0.66 -4.38
CA ASN A 93 2.62 -0.71 -3.40
C ASN A 93 3.08 -2.13 -3.10
N PHE A 94 2.27 -3.15 -3.38
CA PHE A 94 2.58 -4.54 -3.04
C PHE A 94 3.81 -5.12 -3.77
N ASP A 95 4.12 -4.64 -4.99
CA ASP A 95 5.34 -5.02 -5.70
C ASP A 95 6.59 -4.28 -5.19
N ASN A 96 6.40 -3.10 -4.60
CA ASN A 96 7.47 -2.26 -4.05
C ASN A 96 7.48 -2.28 -2.52
N LEU A 97 6.69 -3.15 -1.89
CA LEU A 97 6.55 -3.21 -0.44
C LEU A 97 7.91 -3.59 0.12
N LYS A 98 8.46 -2.70 0.95
CA LYS A 98 9.74 -2.87 1.59
C LYS A 98 9.55 -2.59 3.05
N LEU A 99 10.22 -3.40 3.86
CA LEU A 99 10.34 -3.15 5.28
C LEU A 99 11.01 -1.80 5.52
N ASN A 100 10.45 -0.97 6.39
CA ASN A 100 11.15 0.22 6.86
C ASN A 100 12.34 -0.19 7.76
N LYS A 101 13.56 0.05 7.29
CA LYS A 101 14.79 -0.30 8.01
C LYS A 101 15.42 0.98 8.60
N PRO A 102 15.23 1.27 9.90
CA PRO A 102 15.91 2.39 10.53
C PRO A 102 17.43 2.23 10.46
N LYS A 103 18.16 3.34 10.51
CA LYS A 103 19.64 3.35 10.51
C LYS A 103 20.22 2.60 11.71
N THR A 104 19.51 2.64 12.84
CA THR A 104 19.95 2.03 14.10
C THR A 104 18.88 1.03 14.56
N TRP A 105 19.32 -0.17 14.92
CA TRP A 105 18.46 -1.19 15.52
C TRP A 105 18.15 -0.85 16.98
N ASP A 106 16.89 -1.01 17.40
CA ASP A 106 16.41 -0.74 18.75
C ASP A 106 16.72 -1.87 19.76
N LYS A 107 17.49 -2.88 19.34
CA LYS A 107 17.85 -4.08 20.12
C LYS A 107 16.65 -4.95 20.52
N LYS A 108 15.53 -4.83 19.81
CA LYS A 108 14.34 -5.64 20.02
C LYS A 108 14.01 -6.42 18.75
N TRP A 109 13.59 -7.66 18.92
CA TRP A 109 13.09 -8.54 17.88
C TRP A 109 11.58 -8.43 17.78
N ARG A 110 11.05 -8.38 16.56
CA ARG A 110 9.64 -8.51 16.22
C ARG A 110 9.42 -9.91 15.68
N ILE A 111 8.55 -10.67 16.36
CA ILE A 111 8.18 -12.02 15.95
C ILE A 111 6.75 -11.96 15.44
N ILE A 112 6.55 -12.41 14.20
CA ILE A 112 5.23 -12.58 13.60
C ILE A 112 4.90 -14.06 13.61
N ILE A 113 3.81 -14.41 14.29
CA ILE A 113 3.25 -15.75 14.34
C ILE A 113 1.90 -15.67 13.64
N TYR A 114 1.58 -16.65 12.80
CA TYR A 114 0.25 -16.72 12.23
C TYR A 114 -0.30 -18.14 12.23
N ASP A 115 -1.61 -18.26 12.31
CA ASP A 115 -2.34 -19.49 12.06
C ASP A 115 -3.51 -19.18 11.13
N ILE A 116 -3.29 -19.41 9.83
CA ILE A 116 -4.27 -19.13 8.79
C ILE A 116 -4.90 -20.46 8.36
N PRO A 117 -6.23 -20.62 8.50
CA PRO A 117 -6.92 -21.88 8.24
C PRO A 117 -6.70 -22.43 6.82
N ASP A 118 -6.81 -23.76 6.66
CA ASP A 118 -6.55 -24.44 5.39
C ASP A 118 -7.52 -24.07 4.27
N TYR A 119 -8.76 -23.66 4.57
CA TYR A 119 -9.68 -23.14 3.56
C TYR A 119 -9.20 -21.81 2.95
N HIS A 120 -8.27 -21.12 3.61
CA HIS A 120 -7.53 -19.95 3.11
C HIS A 120 -6.12 -20.27 2.59
N LYS A 121 -5.83 -21.53 2.21
CA LYS A 121 -4.49 -21.98 1.77
C LYS A 121 -3.80 -21.05 0.75
N LYS A 122 -4.53 -20.55 -0.25
CA LYS A 122 -3.99 -19.61 -1.24
C LYS A 122 -3.54 -18.29 -0.62
N ALA A 123 -4.34 -17.73 0.29
CA ALA A 123 -4.01 -16.51 1.02
C ALA A 123 -2.80 -16.73 1.93
N ARG A 124 -2.76 -17.86 2.65
CA ARG A 124 -1.61 -18.25 3.49
C ARG A 124 -0.32 -18.36 2.69
N ASP A 125 -0.34 -19.05 1.55
CA ASP A 125 0.85 -19.25 0.72
C ASP A 125 1.35 -17.92 0.13
N ALA A 126 0.43 -17.05 -0.29
CA ALA A 126 0.76 -15.72 -0.81
C ALA A 126 1.32 -14.79 0.30
N PHE A 127 0.71 -14.81 1.49
CA PHE A 127 1.17 -14.10 2.68
C PHE A 127 2.59 -14.51 3.06
N ARG A 128 2.83 -15.83 3.17
CA ARG A 128 4.14 -16.41 3.44
C ARG A 128 5.19 -15.98 2.41
N PHE A 129 4.84 -16.04 1.12
CA PHE A 129 5.74 -15.65 0.05
C PHE A 129 6.12 -14.18 0.15
N LYS A 130 5.17 -13.29 0.45
CA LYS A 130 5.42 -11.85 0.57
C LYS A 130 6.19 -11.47 1.82
N ILE A 131 5.93 -12.10 2.96
CA ILE A 131 6.77 -11.93 4.16
C ILE A 131 8.23 -12.29 3.88
N LYS A 132 8.46 -13.39 3.15
CA LYS A 132 9.81 -13.76 2.73
C LYS A 132 10.43 -12.70 1.82
N GLN A 133 9.67 -12.12 0.89
CA GLN A 133 10.15 -11.04 0.02
C GLN A 133 10.46 -9.74 0.79
N LEU A 134 9.76 -9.47 1.90
CA LEU A 134 10.08 -8.35 2.80
C LEU A 134 11.42 -8.55 3.54
N GLY A 135 11.98 -9.76 3.51
CA GLY A 135 13.28 -10.08 4.08
C GLY A 135 13.23 -10.53 5.55
N LEU A 136 12.05 -10.88 6.08
CA LEU A 136 11.94 -11.47 7.41
C LEU A 136 12.61 -12.84 7.43
N TYR A 137 13.22 -13.18 8.57
CA TYR A 137 13.88 -14.46 8.77
C TYR A 137 12.84 -15.54 9.13
N PRO A 138 12.79 -16.67 8.40
CA PRO A 138 11.87 -17.77 8.70
C PRO A 138 12.39 -18.63 9.86
N LEU A 139 11.88 -18.42 11.07
CA LEU A 139 12.24 -19.25 12.23
C LEU A 139 11.56 -20.62 12.17
N GLN A 140 10.29 -20.66 11.75
CA GLN A 140 9.49 -21.87 11.46
C GLN A 140 8.49 -21.59 10.33
N LYS A 141 7.65 -22.57 9.94
CA LYS A 141 6.69 -22.44 8.83
C LYS A 141 5.79 -21.19 8.95
N SER A 142 5.31 -20.91 10.16
CA SER A 142 4.42 -19.78 10.45
C SER A 142 4.99 -18.79 11.47
N VAL A 143 6.32 -18.83 11.70
CA VAL A 143 7.01 -17.96 12.66
C VAL A 143 8.13 -17.22 11.96
N TRP A 144 8.05 -15.90 11.96
CA TRP A 144 8.94 -15.00 11.23
C TRP A 144 9.54 -13.97 12.18
N VAL A 145 10.78 -13.58 11.93
CA VAL A 145 11.53 -12.69 12.81
C VAL A 145 12.07 -11.50 12.01
N SER A 146 11.99 -10.31 12.62
CA SER A 146 12.57 -9.07 12.12
C SER A 146 13.22 -8.29 13.26
N PRO A 147 14.38 -7.64 13.06
CA PRO A 147 14.90 -6.65 14.00
C PRO A 147 14.21 -5.29 13.84
N TYR A 148 13.44 -5.10 12.77
CA TYR A 148 12.77 -3.84 12.44
C TYR A 148 11.26 -3.98 12.61
N ASP A 149 10.60 -2.87 12.92
CA ASP A 149 9.14 -2.84 12.96
C ASP A 149 8.57 -3.21 11.58
N CYS A 150 7.57 -4.07 11.60
CA CYS A 150 6.99 -4.68 10.41
C CYS A 150 5.46 -4.79 10.50
N LEU A 151 4.86 -4.35 11.62
CA LEU A 151 3.41 -4.40 11.80
C LEU A 151 2.64 -3.74 10.65
N PRO A 152 3.02 -2.53 10.18
CA PRO A 152 2.27 -1.86 9.11
C PRO A 152 2.27 -2.67 7.80
N GLU A 153 3.39 -3.28 7.44
CA GLU A 153 3.50 -4.14 6.26
C GLU A 153 2.70 -5.43 6.43
N ILE A 154 2.69 -6.03 7.63
CA ILE A 154 1.92 -7.23 7.94
C ILE A 154 0.42 -6.96 7.90
N GLU A 155 -0.06 -5.87 8.50
CA GLU A 155 -1.45 -5.40 8.42
C GLU A 155 -1.90 -5.21 6.98
N PHE A 156 -1.04 -4.59 6.17
CA PHE A 156 -1.29 -4.40 4.76
C PHE A 156 -1.41 -5.71 3.99
N LEU A 157 -0.52 -6.68 4.24
CA LEU A 157 -0.60 -7.99 3.61
C LEU A 157 -1.87 -8.74 4.04
N CYS A 158 -2.24 -8.67 5.31
CA CYS A 158 -3.49 -9.26 5.81
C CYS A 158 -4.69 -8.68 5.07
N ALA A 159 -4.77 -7.36 4.94
CA ALA A 159 -5.85 -6.69 4.22
C ALA A 159 -5.88 -7.02 2.72
N VAL A 160 -4.73 -7.21 2.06
CA VAL A 160 -4.66 -7.57 0.63
C VAL A 160 -5.13 -9.01 0.39
N PHE A 161 -4.85 -9.92 1.32
CA PHE A 161 -5.19 -11.33 1.18
C PHE A 161 -6.47 -11.74 1.88
N ASP A 162 -7.25 -10.77 2.38
CA ASP A 162 -8.50 -11.00 3.11
C ASP A 162 -8.30 -11.92 4.32
N ILE A 163 -7.22 -11.66 5.08
CA ILE A 163 -6.91 -12.34 6.34
C ILE A 163 -7.31 -11.39 7.47
N ASP A 164 -8.17 -11.85 8.39
CA ASP A 164 -8.40 -11.12 9.64
C ASP A 164 -7.15 -11.21 10.51
N ILE A 165 -6.51 -10.06 10.71
CA ILE A 165 -5.29 -9.95 11.50
C ILE A 165 -5.54 -10.28 12.97
N ASN A 166 -6.69 -9.91 13.53
CA ASN A 166 -6.94 -10.01 14.97
C ASN A 166 -7.13 -11.47 15.42
N SER A 167 -7.60 -12.33 14.51
CA SER A 167 -7.85 -13.73 14.80
C SER A 167 -6.71 -14.67 14.36
N HIS A 168 -5.90 -14.27 13.37
CA HIS A 168 -4.96 -15.18 12.72
C HIS A 168 -3.50 -14.76 12.82
N VAL A 169 -3.17 -13.55 13.26
CA VAL A 169 -1.79 -13.05 13.29
C VAL A 169 -1.47 -12.39 14.62
N TYR A 170 -0.32 -12.75 15.17
CA TYR A 170 0.18 -12.25 16.44
C TYR A 170 1.57 -11.65 16.24
N GLN A 171 1.77 -10.46 16.80
CA GLN A 171 3.08 -9.85 16.89
C GLN A 171 3.56 -9.83 18.33
N LEU A 172 4.77 -10.32 18.55
CA LEU A 172 5.46 -10.26 19.83
C LEU A 172 6.72 -9.41 19.68
N THR A 173 7.04 -8.68 20.75
CA THR A 173 8.31 -7.97 20.86
C THR A 173 9.12 -8.56 21.99
N THR A 174 10.36 -8.93 21.73
CA THR A 174 11.27 -9.53 22.72
C THR A 174 12.68 -9.00 22.57
N THR A 175 13.47 -9.05 23.64
CA THR A 175 14.91 -8.74 23.62
C THR A 175 15.78 -9.97 23.35
N GLN A 176 15.21 -11.17 23.45
CA GLN A 176 15.94 -12.44 23.28
C GLN A 176 15.15 -13.40 22.41
N ILE A 177 15.85 -14.13 21.54
CA ILE A 177 15.29 -15.16 20.67
C ILE A 177 16.24 -16.35 20.52
N PRO A 178 15.72 -17.56 20.21
CA PRO A 178 16.55 -18.68 19.82
C PRO A 178 17.39 -18.34 18.58
N LYS A 179 18.59 -18.95 18.47
CA LYS A 179 19.49 -18.81 17.31
C LYS A 179 19.90 -17.36 16.99
N GLU A 180 19.88 -16.46 17.97
CA GLU A 180 20.14 -15.03 17.77
C GLU A 180 21.42 -14.74 16.96
N ARG A 181 22.53 -15.44 17.21
CA ARG A 181 23.78 -15.25 16.47
C ARG A 181 23.64 -15.48 14.96
N GLU A 182 22.85 -16.47 14.55
CA GLU A 182 22.56 -16.77 13.15
C GLU A 182 21.68 -15.67 12.54
N ILE A 183 20.64 -15.26 13.27
CA ILE A 183 19.66 -14.28 12.81
C ILE A 183 20.30 -12.89 12.69
N ARG A 184 21.18 -12.49 13.62
CA ARG A 184 21.95 -11.23 13.50
C ARG A 184 22.80 -11.21 12.23
N LYS A 185 23.46 -12.32 11.87
CA LYS A 185 24.21 -12.43 10.60
C LYS A 185 23.32 -12.26 9.37
N TRP A 186 22.11 -12.83 9.38
CA TRP A 186 21.14 -12.67 8.29
C TRP A 186 20.78 -11.21 8.04
N PHE A 187 20.66 -10.41 9.10
CA PHE A 187 20.31 -8.99 9.02
C PHE A 187 21.51 -8.03 8.97
N TYR A 188 22.75 -8.54 8.96
CA TYR A 188 23.98 -7.75 9.02
C TYR A 188 24.05 -6.83 10.27
N LEU A 189 23.65 -7.36 11.43
CA LEU A 189 23.66 -6.68 12.75
C LEU A 189 24.82 -7.10 13.66
#